data_AF-A0A9X4QPS7-F1
#
_entry.id   AF-A0A9X4QPS7-F1
#
_cell.length_a   1.000
_cell.length_b   1.000
_cell.length_c   1.000
_cell.angle_alpha   90.00
_cell.angle_beta   90.00
_cell.angle_gamma   90.00
#
_symmetry.space_group_name_H-M   'P 1'
#
loop_
_entity.id
_entity.type
_entity.pdbx_description
1 polymer ?
#
loop_
_entity_poly.entity_id
_entity_poly.type
_entity_poly.pdbx_seq_one_letter_code
_entity_poly.pdbx_strand_id
1 'polypeptide(L)'
;MQLAKRILNLALPSIATFSSMTFTGLLILMIVGKLSAAAIAVVGVTNILIYNMWALCAGIQNAINYLVAQNYGSGEMRLANQRMQIALALTGALAVILLAGSLLAPELILRAMGLNDEIVSLGTDYVLLRMIALAFGIFSGAFFAYLRAIGDTKTPMTLALINSGLVVVLTYVLAYGKYGFPDMGLQGAAWSVLIAEIVTFGLCLWVHYGYLNATLLTRNFERIERKQVKLMVFESAKLSMMELSYSLGMLVFTMCISRLGTVAIAANEIALNILSFGFMPSNGFGAAATIGTGQEIGKGRHAEAKRFGFMTVVLGVLLMVIISILMFIFALPIAKLYTPERAVYMAVIPLIHLAAFIQLFNTTGIIFGGRAARHRRHELSVPHRVRPELDHLHSGHAVAHGRVRLRPSRRLDRAVQQHGAVRAGQRLAVRQAGLEQSPRQVWESAGSDHRFALNE
;
A
#
# COMPACT_ATOMS: atom_id res chain seq x y z
N MET A 1 -5.68 5.92 -25.22
CA MET A 1 -4.67 6.79 -24.57
C MET A 1 -4.99 7.17 -23.11
N GLN A 2 -6.20 7.64 -22.77
CA GLN A 2 -6.50 8.09 -21.40
C GLN A 2 -6.35 6.99 -20.32
N LEU A 3 -6.77 5.75 -20.61
CA LEU A 3 -6.62 4.62 -19.67
C LEU A 3 -5.16 4.30 -19.35
N ALA A 4 -4.31 4.22 -20.37
CA ALA A 4 -2.87 3.98 -20.19
C ALA A 4 -2.20 5.09 -19.36
N LYS A 5 -2.56 6.36 -19.61
CA LYS A 5 -2.08 7.49 -18.80
C LYS A 5 -2.50 7.37 -17.34
N ARG A 6 -3.74 6.96 -17.06
CA ARG A 6 -4.24 6.73 -15.69
C ARG A 6 -3.47 5.59 -15.01
N ILE A 7 -3.20 4.50 -15.72
CA ILE A 7 -2.40 3.37 -15.20
C ILE A 7 -0.98 3.83 -14.87
N LEU A 8 -0.30 4.53 -15.78
CA LEU A 8 1.06 5.01 -15.57
C LEU A 8 1.15 6.02 -14.42
N ASN A 9 0.15 6.89 -14.25
CA ASN A 9 0.09 7.81 -13.11
C ASN A 9 -0.03 7.09 -11.74
N LEU A 10 -0.55 5.86 -11.71
CA LEU A 10 -0.57 5.03 -10.50
C LEU A 10 0.71 4.19 -10.37
N ALA A 11 1.15 3.59 -11.48
CA ALA A 11 2.27 2.67 -11.52
C ALA A 11 3.60 3.39 -11.27
N LEU A 12 3.94 4.45 -12.02
CA LEU A 12 5.26 5.09 -11.94
C LEU A 12 5.62 5.57 -10.52
N PRO A 13 4.72 6.26 -9.79
CA PRO A 13 5.04 6.63 -8.40
C PRO A 13 5.20 5.43 -7.49
N SER A 14 4.40 4.36 -7.69
CA SER A 14 4.51 3.13 -6.92
C SER A 14 5.83 2.40 -7.19
N ILE A 15 6.29 2.38 -8.45
CA ILE A 15 7.60 1.84 -8.84
C ILE A 15 8.69 2.62 -8.11
N ALA A 16 8.64 3.96 -8.16
CA ALA A 16 9.60 4.81 -7.47
C ALA A 16 9.61 4.58 -5.95
N THR A 17 8.44 4.39 -5.31
CA THR A 17 8.36 4.00 -3.89
C THR A 17 9.14 2.71 -3.61
N PHE A 18 8.85 1.63 -4.34
CA PHE A 18 9.51 0.34 -4.11
C PHE A 18 11.00 0.37 -4.45
N SER A 19 11.39 1.04 -5.53
CA SER A 19 12.79 1.21 -5.90
C SER A 19 13.57 2.00 -4.84
N SER A 20 12.98 3.06 -4.29
CA SER A 20 13.61 3.87 -3.25
C SER A 20 14.01 3.04 -2.03
N MET A 21 13.15 2.10 -1.60
CA MET A 21 13.44 1.22 -0.46
C MET A 21 14.66 0.33 -0.74
N THR A 22 14.75 -0.27 -1.92
CA THR A 22 15.89 -1.13 -2.28
C THR A 22 17.18 -0.34 -2.46
N PHE A 23 17.14 0.80 -3.16
CA PHE A 23 18.32 1.65 -3.30
C PHE A 23 18.85 2.13 -1.96
N THR A 24 17.96 2.47 -1.02
CA THR A 24 18.34 2.83 0.35
C THR A 24 19.08 1.70 1.05
N GLY A 25 18.57 0.47 0.96
CA GLY A 25 19.25 -0.70 1.53
C GLY A 25 20.66 -0.90 0.98
N LEU A 26 20.85 -0.74 -0.33
CA LEU A 26 22.16 -0.80 -0.97
C LEU A 26 23.10 0.31 -0.48
N LEU A 27 22.61 1.55 -0.39
CA LEU A 27 23.41 2.69 0.08
C LEU A 27 23.86 2.51 1.53
N ILE A 28 22.98 2.05 2.42
CA ILE A 28 23.33 1.75 3.82
C ILE A 28 24.41 0.68 3.87
N LEU A 29 24.25 -0.41 3.11
CA LEU A 29 25.22 -1.50 3.09
C LEU A 29 26.60 -1.01 2.63
N MET A 30 26.66 -0.11 1.63
CA MET A 30 27.92 0.50 1.19
C MET A 30 28.56 1.41 2.24
N ILE A 31 27.76 2.16 3.02
CA ILE A 31 28.26 3.00 4.11
C ILE A 31 28.80 2.11 5.26
N VAL A 32 27.99 1.16 5.72
CA VAL A 32 28.36 0.26 6.81
C VAL A 32 29.51 -0.66 6.41
N GLY A 33 29.62 -1.03 5.13
CA GLY A 33 30.68 -1.88 4.62
C GLY A 33 32.09 -1.29 4.76
N LYS A 34 32.21 0.03 4.94
CA LYS A 34 33.49 0.69 5.24
C LYS A 34 33.88 0.65 6.72
N LEU A 35 32.95 0.27 7.62
CA LEU A 35 33.23 0.19 9.06
C LEU A 35 33.98 -1.11 9.39
N SER A 36 33.38 -2.27 9.10
CA SER A 36 34.01 -3.57 9.31
C SER A 36 33.23 -4.70 8.61
N ALA A 37 33.90 -5.82 8.37
CA ALA A 37 33.25 -7.03 7.86
C ALA A 37 32.20 -7.60 8.85
N ALA A 38 32.46 -7.48 10.16
CA ALA A 38 31.51 -7.87 11.20
C ALA A 38 30.21 -7.05 11.12
N ALA A 39 30.32 -5.75 10.85
CA ALA A 39 29.14 -4.87 10.69
C ALA A 39 28.29 -5.28 9.48
N ILE A 40 28.91 -5.65 8.36
CA ILE A 40 28.19 -6.19 7.18
C ILE A 40 27.41 -7.46 7.55
N ALA A 41 28.03 -8.39 8.27
CA ALA A 41 27.40 -9.63 8.69
C ALA A 41 26.16 -9.37 9.56
N VAL A 42 26.28 -8.49 10.57
CA VAL A 42 25.14 -8.08 11.41
C VAL A 42 24.01 -7.47 10.58
N VAL A 43 24.33 -6.51 9.69
CA VAL A 43 23.32 -5.85 8.85
C VAL A 43 22.60 -6.84 7.95
N GLY A 44 23.33 -7.76 7.32
CA GLY A 44 22.75 -8.78 6.42
C GLY A 44 21.77 -9.69 7.14
N VAL A 45 22.19 -10.25 8.28
CA VAL A 45 21.38 -11.14 9.14
C VAL A 45 20.13 -10.40 9.64
N THR A 46 20.30 -9.16 10.09
CA THR A 46 19.18 -8.32 10.54
C THR A 46 18.21 -8.02 9.40
N ASN A 47 18.70 -7.75 8.18
CA ASN A 47 17.82 -7.49 7.05
C ASN A 47 16.97 -8.70 6.69
N ILE A 48 17.52 -9.92 6.73
CA ILE A 48 16.76 -11.16 6.52
C ILE A 48 15.62 -11.27 7.54
N LEU A 49 15.91 -11.02 8.82
CA LEU A 49 14.91 -11.01 9.88
C LEU A 49 13.81 -9.97 9.58
N ILE A 50 14.21 -8.73 9.29
CA ILE A 50 13.28 -7.63 9.02
C ILE A 50 12.42 -7.90 7.77
N TYR A 51 12.97 -8.49 6.71
CA TYR A 51 12.20 -8.87 5.51
C TYR A 51 11.12 -9.91 5.83
N ASN A 52 11.43 -10.92 6.63
CA ASN A 52 10.44 -11.92 7.06
C ASN A 52 9.31 -11.29 7.89
N MET A 53 9.66 -10.35 8.77
CA MET A 53 8.65 -9.63 9.56
C MET A 53 7.79 -8.68 8.69
N TRP A 54 8.37 -8.07 7.67
CA TRP A 54 7.60 -7.31 6.66
C TRP A 54 6.63 -8.20 5.89
N ALA A 55 7.05 -9.41 5.51
CA ALA A 55 6.18 -10.38 4.81
C ALA A 55 4.94 -10.73 5.65
N LEU A 56 5.10 -10.91 6.96
CA LEU A 56 3.97 -11.09 7.89
C LEU A 56 2.99 -9.91 7.86
N CYS A 57 3.52 -8.68 7.85
CA CYS A 57 2.72 -7.46 7.89
C CYS A 57 2.12 -7.08 6.53
N ALA A 58 2.65 -7.62 5.43
CA ALA A 58 2.20 -7.33 4.08
C ALA A 58 0.74 -7.74 3.84
N GLY A 59 0.24 -8.78 4.52
CA GLY A 59 -1.15 -9.21 4.41
C GLY A 59 -2.16 -8.13 4.83
N ILE A 60 -1.89 -7.41 5.92
CA ILE A 60 -2.74 -6.28 6.38
C ILE A 60 -2.74 -5.17 5.32
N GLN A 61 -1.57 -4.80 4.82
CA GLN A 61 -1.42 -3.74 3.81
C GLN A 61 -2.12 -4.10 2.50
N ASN A 62 -1.98 -5.35 2.05
CA ASN A 62 -2.66 -5.85 0.86
C ASN A 62 -4.18 -5.86 1.03
N ALA A 63 -4.68 -6.25 2.21
CA ALA A 63 -6.10 -6.19 2.54
C ALA A 63 -6.65 -4.75 2.50
N ILE A 64 -5.97 -3.78 3.10
CA ILE A 64 -6.32 -2.35 2.99
C ILE A 64 -6.38 -1.93 1.53
N ASN A 65 -5.32 -2.24 0.75
CA ASN A 65 -5.17 -1.77 -0.62
C ASN A 65 -6.39 -2.08 -1.49
N TYR A 66 -6.89 -3.32 -1.46
CA TYR A 66 -8.03 -3.70 -2.31
C TYR A 66 -9.39 -3.36 -1.68
N LEU A 67 -9.55 -3.52 -0.36
CA LEU A 67 -10.83 -3.27 0.32
C LEU A 67 -11.16 -1.78 0.32
N VAL A 68 -10.19 -0.92 0.63
CA VAL A 68 -10.35 0.53 0.60
C VAL A 68 -10.52 1.03 -0.83
N ALA A 69 -9.82 0.45 -1.81
CA ALA A 69 -10.00 0.83 -3.21
C ALA A 69 -11.43 0.57 -3.69
N GLN A 70 -12.04 -0.54 -3.29
CA GLN A 70 -13.45 -0.83 -3.58
C GLN A 70 -14.41 0.13 -2.87
N ASN A 71 -14.16 0.49 -1.61
CA ASN A 71 -14.99 1.46 -0.90
C ASN A 71 -14.88 2.87 -1.48
N TYR A 72 -13.66 3.29 -1.82
CA TYR A 72 -13.42 4.55 -2.50
C TYR A 72 -14.15 4.59 -3.84
N GLY A 73 -14.07 3.49 -4.61
CA GLY A 73 -14.82 3.34 -5.86
C GLY A 73 -16.33 3.41 -5.70
N SER A 74 -16.88 2.87 -4.60
CA SER A 74 -18.32 2.90 -4.33
C SER A 74 -18.81 4.16 -3.60
N GLY A 75 -17.93 5.12 -3.30
CA GLY A 75 -18.27 6.32 -2.52
C GLY A 75 -18.45 6.09 -1.02
N GLU A 76 -18.19 4.88 -0.51
CA GLU A 76 -18.41 4.47 0.87
C GLU A 76 -17.20 4.78 1.77
N MET A 77 -16.80 6.06 1.84
CA MET A 77 -15.59 6.49 2.58
C MET A 77 -15.66 6.18 4.08
N ARG A 78 -16.88 6.12 4.63
CA ARG A 78 -17.12 5.70 6.01
C ARG A 78 -16.57 4.30 6.29
N LEU A 79 -16.89 3.35 5.40
CA LEU A 79 -16.38 1.98 5.50
C LEU A 79 -14.88 1.91 5.23
N ALA A 80 -14.34 2.75 4.33
CA ALA A 80 -12.90 2.84 4.11
C ALA A 80 -12.15 3.30 5.38
N ASN A 81 -12.65 4.32 6.07
CA ASN A 81 -12.04 4.85 7.29
C ASN A 81 -12.15 3.85 8.46
N GLN A 82 -13.30 3.20 8.62
CA GLN A 82 -13.48 2.12 9.60
C GLN A 82 -12.48 0.97 9.36
N ARG A 83 -12.28 0.60 8.09
CA ARG A 83 -11.30 -0.42 7.66
C ARG A 83 -9.86 -0.01 7.99
N MET A 84 -9.51 1.26 7.77
CA MET A 84 -8.21 1.79 8.17
C MET A 84 -8.01 1.73 9.68
N GLN A 85 -9.03 2.09 10.48
CA GLN A 85 -8.96 2.01 11.95
C GLN A 85 -8.75 0.58 12.44
N ILE A 86 -9.47 -0.40 11.87
CA ILE A 86 -9.27 -1.81 12.17
C ILE A 86 -7.85 -2.24 11.79
N ALA A 87 -7.36 -1.84 10.62
CA ALA A 87 -6.03 -2.22 10.16
C ALA A 87 -4.91 -1.61 11.02
N LEU A 88 -5.06 -0.37 11.50
CA LEU A 88 -4.15 0.24 12.47
C LEU A 88 -4.16 -0.52 13.80
N ALA A 89 -5.33 -0.95 14.28
CA ALA A 89 -5.42 -1.77 15.49
C ALA A 89 -4.75 -3.14 15.32
N LEU A 90 -4.95 -3.81 14.19
CA LEU A 90 -4.28 -5.08 13.86
C LEU A 90 -2.76 -4.90 13.72
N THR A 91 -2.33 -3.81 13.08
CA THR A 91 -0.92 -3.46 12.95
C THR A 91 -0.29 -3.20 14.32
N GLY A 92 -0.99 -2.49 15.21
CA GLY A 92 -0.53 -2.26 16.58
C GLY A 92 -0.44 -3.55 17.39
N ALA A 93 -1.43 -4.44 17.32
CA ALA A 93 -1.37 -5.74 17.98
C ALA A 93 -0.18 -6.57 17.49
N LEU A 94 0.05 -6.61 16.17
CA LEU A 94 1.19 -7.29 15.58
C LEU A 94 2.52 -6.64 15.97
N ALA A 95 2.60 -5.30 15.99
CA ALA A 95 3.77 -4.57 16.44
C ALA A 95 4.16 -4.94 17.88
N VAL A 96 3.18 -5.00 18.80
CA VAL A 96 3.42 -5.40 20.18
C VAL A 96 3.96 -6.83 20.26
N ILE A 97 3.38 -7.77 19.51
CA ILE A 97 3.84 -9.16 19.49
C ILE A 97 5.29 -9.25 18.97
N LEU A 98 5.60 -8.56 17.88
CA LEU A 98 6.93 -8.55 17.28
C LEU A 98 7.96 -7.90 18.20
N LEU A 99 7.61 -6.78 18.82
CA LEU A 99 8.47 -6.09 19.78
C LEU A 99 8.72 -6.94 21.02
N ALA A 100 7.66 -7.53 21.61
CA ALA A 100 7.79 -8.42 22.75
C ALA A 100 8.69 -9.61 22.43
N GLY A 101 8.51 -10.26 21.27
CA GLY A 101 9.39 -11.34 20.82
C GLY A 101 10.84 -10.90 20.65
N SER A 102 11.08 -9.71 20.11
CA SER A 102 12.43 -9.17 19.91
C SER A 102 13.15 -8.72 21.18
N LEU A 103 12.39 -8.29 22.21
CA LEU A 103 12.93 -7.86 23.49
C LEU A 103 13.33 -9.05 24.38
N LEU A 104 12.68 -10.20 24.19
CA LEU A 104 12.90 -11.36 25.05
C LEU A 104 14.18 -12.14 24.72
N ALA A 105 14.71 -12.08 23.48
CA ALA A 105 15.92 -12.81 23.12
C ALA A 105 16.62 -12.39 21.79
N PRO A 106 17.10 -11.14 21.64
CA PRO A 106 17.82 -10.72 20.43
C PRO A 106 19.11 -11.53 20.20
N GLU A 107 19.83 -11.86 21.28
CA GLU A 107 21.02 -12.72 21.25
C GLU A 107 20.70 -14.15 20.80
N LEU A 108 19.55 -14.70 21.22
CA LEU A 108 19.14 -16.04 20.82
C LEU A 108 18.86 -16.11 19.33
N ILE A 109 18.24 -15.07 18.77
CA ILE A 109 18.00 -14.98 17.32
C ILE A 109 19.33 -14.94 16.57
N LEU A 110 20.27 -14.09 17.01
CA LEU A 110 21.58 -13.97 16.36
C LEU A 110 22.41 -15.25 16.49
N ARG A 111 22.42 -15.89 17.66
CA ARG A 111 23.08 -17.20 17.87
C ARG A 111 22.44 -18.31 17.04
N ALA A 112 21.10 -18.34 16.95
CA ALA A 112 20.39 -19.32 16.10
C ALA A 112 20.70 -19.14 14.62
N MET A 113 21.07 -17.93 14.18
CA MET A 113 21.53 -17.65 12.83
C MET A 113 23.03 -17.95 12.60
N GLY A 114 23.72 -18.49 13.61
CA GLY A 114 25.10 -18.99 13.50
C GLY A 114 26.19 -17.95 13.71
N LEU A 115 25.87 -16.80 14.31
CA LEU A 115 26.87 -15.77 14.62
C LEU A 115 27.69 -16.17 15.86
N ASN A 116 28.99 -15.86 15.83
CA ASN A 116 29.86 -16.03 17.00
C ASN A 116 29.53 -14.98 18.08
N ASP A 117 29.97 -15.23 19.31
CA ASP A 117 29.60 -14.38 20.46
C ASP A 117 30.07 -12.92 20.31
N GLU A 118 31.20 -12.70 19.62
CA GLU A 118 31.72 -11.36 19.33
C GLU A 118 30.77 -10.56 18.41
N ILE A 119 30.31 -11.15 17.31
CA ILE A 119 29.37 -10.51 16.37
C ILE A 119 27.97 -10.39 16.99
N VAL A 120 27.56 -11.35 17.83
CA VAL A 120 26.30 -11.30 18.58
C VAL A 120 26.28 -10.07 19.47
N SER A 121 27.32 -9.85 20.29
CA SER A 121 27.38 -8.68 21.19
C SER A 121 27.34 -7.35 20.44
N LEU A 122 27.99 -7.28 19.27
CA LEU A 122 27.97 -6.11 18.40
C LEU A 122 26.57 -5.86 17.77
N GLY A 123 25.84 -6.94 17.48
CA GLY A 123 24.57 -6.90 16.76
C GLY A 123 23.32 -6.79 17.61
N THR A 124 23.38 -7.11 18.91
CA THR A 124 22.21 -7.12 19.80
C THR A 124 21.47 -5.78 19.80
N ASP A 125 22.18 -4.69 20.10
CA ASP A 125 21.59 -3.34 20.14
C ASP A 125 21.12 -2.87 18.75
N TYR A 126 21.84 -3.27 17.70
CA TYR A 126 21.50 -2.94 16.33
C TYR A 126 20.16 -3.58 15.93
N VAL A 127 19.99 -4.87 16.23
CA VAL A 127 18.74 -5.61 15.97
C VAL A 127 17.59 -4.99 16.76
N LEU A 128 17.79 -4.69 18.04
CA LEU A 128 16.75 -4.10 18.89
C LEU A 128 16.23 -2.79 18.30
N LEU A 129 17.13 -1.86 17.97
CA LEU A 129 16.77 -0.59 17.35
C LEU A 129 16.07 -0.78 15.99
N ARG A 130 16.53 -1.74 15.17
CA ARG A 130 15.88 -2.07 13.89
C ARG A 130 14.49 -2.64 14.06
N MET A 131 14.23 -3.42 15.12
CA MET A 131 12.90 -3.94 15.45
C MET A 131 11.95 -2.84 15.93
N ILE A 132 12.45 -1.87 16.71
CA ILE A 132 11.68 -0.67 17.06
C ILE A 132 11.36 0.15 15.80
N ALA A 133 12.34 0.35 14.92
CA ALA A 133 12.13 1.05 13.65
C ALA A 133 11.09 0.36 12.77
N LEU A 134 11.12 -0.97 12.71
CA LEU A 134 10.14 -1.78 12.00
C LEU A 134 8.71 -1.52 12.51
N ALA A 135 8.50 -1.38 13.81
CA ALA A 135 7.18 -1.11 14.38
C ALA A 135 6.57 0.18 13.81
N PHE A 136 7.37 1.26 13.67
CA PHE A 136 6.93 2.48 13.00
C PHE A 136 6.73 2.27 11.50
N GLY A 137 7.63 1.52 10.85
CA GLY A 137 7.55 1.22 9.42
C GLY A 137 6.28 0.48 9.02
N ILE A 138 5.83 -0.50 9.79
CA ILE A 138 4.59 -1.25 9.48
C ILE A 138 3.34 -0.38 9.59
N PHE A 139 3.32 0.60 10.50
CA PHE A 139 2.26 1.61 10.53
C PHE A 139 2.30 2.52 9.31
N SER A 140 3.49 3.03 8.94
CA SER A 140 3.69 3.81 7.71
C SER A 140 3.24 3.02 6.47
N GLY A 141 3.49 1.71 6.43
CA GLY A 141 3.02 0.80 5.39
C GLY A 141 1.49 0.74 5.27
N ALA A 142 0.77 0.73 6.40
CA ALA A 142 -0.69 0.79 6.40
C ALA A 142 -1.22 2.11 5.82
N PHE A 143 -0.60 3.25 6.17
CA PHE A 143 -0.93 4.55 5.56
C PHE A 143 -0.62 4.57 4.06
N PHE A 144 0.52 4.03 3.63
CA PHE A 144 0.88 3.94 2.21
C PHE A 144 -0.11 3.08 1.43
N ALA A 145 -0.61 1.99 2.02
CA ALA A 145 -1.67 1.18 1.41
C ALA A 145 -2.99 1.96 1.28
N TYR A 146 -3.40 2.69 2.32
CA TYR A 146 -4.61 3.52 2.28
C TYR A 146 -4.52 4.62 1.21
N LEU A 147 -3.41 5.37 1.17
CA LEU A 147 -3.17 6.45 0.20
C LEU A 147 -3.20 5.91 -1.23
N ARG A 148 -2.53 4.79 -1.48
CA ARG A 148 -2.58 4.10 -2.78
C ARG A 148 -4.01 3.69 -3.14
N ALA A 149 -4.76 3.11 -2.20
CA ALA A 149 -6.12 2.65 -2.43
C ALA A 149 -7.09 3.77 -2.88
N ILE A 150 -6.94 4.98 -2.33
CA ILE A 150 -7.71 6.16 -2.75
C ILE A 150 -7.21 6.79 -4.07
N GLY A 151 -6.15 6.23 -4.66
CA GLY A 151 -5.57 6.69 -5.92
C GLY A 151 -4.47 7.74 -5.77
N ASP A 152 -4.05 8.08 -4.55
CA ASP A 152 -2.90 8.95 -4.30
C ASP A 152 -1.62 8.12 -4.12
N THR A 153 -0.95 7.85 -5.24
CA THR A 153 0.33 7.15 -5.27
C THR A 153 1.53 8.11 -5.16
N LYS A 154 1.32 9.42 -5.31
CA LYS A 154 2.40 10.43 -5.28
C LYS A 154 2.82 10.76 -3.86
N THR A 155 1.87 10.81 -2.93
CA THR A 155 2.19 11.07 -1.52
C THR A 155 3.06 9.96 -0.91
N PRO A 156 2.72 8.65 -1.05
CA PRO A 156 3.61 7.57 -0.63
C PRO A 156 4.99 7.60 -1.28
N MET A 157 5.08 7.95 -2.57
CA MET A 157 6.36 8.11 -3.27
C MET A 157 7.19 9.23 -2.63
N THR A 158 6.60 10.39 -2.39
CA THR A 158 7.29 11.55 -1.81
C THR A 158 7.78 11.24 -0.40
N LEU A 159 6.93 10.62 0.43
CA LEU A 159 7.29 10.20 1.78
C LEU A 159 8.40 9.14 1.77
N ALA A 160 8.35 8.16 0.87
CA ALA A 160 9.39 7.15 0.74
C ALA A 160 10.73 7.73 0.29
N LEU A 161 10.73 8.71 -0.61
CA LEU A 161 11.95 9.40 -1.05
C LEU A 161 12.55 10.27 0.07
N ILE A 162 11.71 10.98 0.83
CA ILE A 162 12.15 11.73 2.03
C ILE A 162 12.75 10.77 3.05
N ASN A 163 12.08 9.66 3.34
CA ASN A 163 12.59 8.63 4.25
C ASN A 163 13.95 8.12 3.78
N SER A 164 14.06 7.75 2.51
CA SER A 164 15.28 7.21 1.91
C SER A 164 16.44 8.20 1.99
N GLY A 165 16.21 9.46 1.64
CA GLY A 165 17.21 10.52 1.76
C GLY A 165 17.63 10.74 3.22
N LEU A 166 16.67 10.76 4.14
CA LEU A 166 16.93 10.94 5.57
C LEU A 166 17.76 9.78 6.12
N VAL A 167 17.40 8.54 5.80
CA VAL A 167 18.17 7.35 6.23
C VAL A 167 19.60 7.42 5.73
N VAL A 168 19.82 7.69 4.44
CA VAL A 168 21.19 7.72 3.87
C VAL A 168 22.03 8.83 4.48
N VAL A 169 21.49 10.04 4.59
CA VAL A 169 22.19 11.19 5.18
C VAL A 169 22.50 10.94 6.65
N LEU A 170 21.52 10.50 7.43
CA LEU A 170 21.71 10.20 8.84
C LEU A 170 22.68 9.03 9.04
N THR A 171 22.60 7.97 8.23
CA THR A 171 23.55 6.85 8.31
C THR A 171 24.97 7.38 8.15
N TYR A 172 25.23 8.19 7.12
CA TYR A 172 26.56 8.75 6.90
C TYR A 172 27.04 9.66 8.04
N VAL A 173 26.15 10.50 8.59
CA VAL A 173 26.50 11.45 9.65
C VAL A 173 26.74 10.74 10.99
N LEU A 174 25.83 9.86 11.41
CA LEU A 174 25.88 9.17 12.70
C LEU A 174 26.90 8.02 12.70
N ALA A 175 27.09 7.31 11.58
CA ALA A 175 28.02 6.19 11.51
C ALA A 175 29.49 6.61 11.43
N TYR A 176 29.79 7.86 11.07
CA TYR A 176 31.17 8.38 10.98
C TYR A 176 31.43 9.61 11.85
N GLY A 177 30.49 9.98 12.74
CA GLY A 177 30.62 11.12 13.64
C GLY A 177 30.93 12.46 12.94
N LYS A 178 30.21 12.78 11.86
CA LYS A 178 30.41 14.04 11.11
C LYS A 178 29.58 15.18 11.72
N TYR A 179 29.98 16.43 11.46
CA TYR A 179 29.26 17.64 11.89
C TYR A 179 29.06 17.78 13.42
N GLY A 180 30.03 17.28 14.21
CA GLY A 180 29.99 17.37 15.68
C GLY A 180 29.18 16.28 16.38
N PHE A 181 28.66 15.31 15.63
CA PHE A 181 28.04 14.11 16.21
C PHE A 181 29.10 13.10 16.66
N PRO A 182 28.82 12.28 17.70
CA PRO A 182 29.70 11.19 18.10
C PRO A 182 29.78 10.12 17.01
N ASP A 183 30.93 9.47 16.89
CA ASP A 183 31.08 8.30 16.02
C ASP A 183 30.39 7.08 16.65
N MET A 184 29.19 6.76 16.14
CA MET A 184 28.38 5.65 16.64
C MET A 184 28.57 4.36 15.83
N GLY A 185 29.42 4.36 14.80
CA GLY A 185 29.66 3.21 13.93
C GLY A 185 28.37 2.52 13.46
N LEU A 186 28.27 1.21 13.69
CA LEU A 186 27.11 0.39 13.30
C LEU A 186 25.80 0.87 13.96
N GLN A 187 25.86 1.34 15.21
CA GLN A 187 24.66 1.82 15.91
C GLN A 187 24.10 3.09 15.26
N GLY A 188 24.98 3.94 14.69
CA GLY A 188 24.56 5.11 13.92
C GLY A 188 23.65 4.75 12.74
N ALA A 189 23.90 3.61 12.10
CA ALA A 189 23.03 3.09 11.03
C ALA A 189 21.66 2.67 11.56
N ALA A 190 21.57 2.00 12.72
CA ALA A 190 20.26 1.64 13.30
C ALA A 190 19.45 2.87 13.70
N TRP A 191 20.09 3.84 14.37
CA TRP A 191 19.44 5.12 14.75
C TRP A 191 18.93 5.91 13.55
N SER A 192 19.71 5.93 12.46
CA SER A 192 19.28 6.61 11.23
C SER A 192 17.96 6.07 10.69
N VAL A 193 17.79 4.75 10.70
CA VAL A 193 16.56 4.10 10.24
C VAL A 193 15.41 4.37 11.21
N LEU A 194 15.65 4.27 12.51
CA LEU A 194 14.64 4.56 13.51
C LEU A 194 14.11 6.00 13.43
N ILE A 195 15.01 6.98 13.37
CA ILE A 195 14.65 8.39 13.26
C ILE A 195 13.85 8.64 11.98
N ALA A 196 14.29 8.06 10.86
CA ALA A 196 13.60 8.24 9.59
C ALA A 196 12.20 7.61 9.59
N GLU A 197 12.03 6.42 10.18
CA GLU A 197 10.72 5.77 10.30
C GLU A 197 9.78 6.55 11.23
N ILE A 198 10.30 7.11 12.34
CA ILE A 198 9.52 7.99 13.22
C ILE A 198 9.05 9.25 12.48
N VAL A 199 9.95 9.91 11.73
CA VAL A 199 9.62 11.09 10.93
C VAL A 199 8.58 10.73 9.87
N THR A 200 8.77 9.63 9.15
CA THR A 200 7.84 9.16 8.10
C THR A 200 6.48 8.82 8.68
N PHE A 201 6.43 8.14 9.83
CA PHE A 201 5.18 7.86 10.54
C PHE A 201 4.47 9.15 10.98
N GLY A 202 5.21 10.12 11.54
CA GLY A 202 4.67 11.44 11.89
C GLY A 202 4.10 12.20 10.68
N LEU A 203 4.80 12.17 9.55
CA LEU A 203 4.32 12.74 8.29
C LEU A 203 3.07 12.01 7.77
N CYS A 204 3.00 10.69 7.90
CA CYS A 204 1.81 9.91 7.54
C CYS A 204 0.60 10.31 8.39
N LEU A 205 0.78 10.49 9.70
CA LEU A 205 -0.26 10.99 10.61
C LEU A 205 -0.74 12.38 10.18
N TRP A 206 0.19 13.28 9.86
CA TRP A 206 -0.14 14.63 9.40
C TRP A 206 -0.91 14.64 8.07
N VAL A 207 -0.48 13.82 7.09
CA VAL A 207 -1.20 13.68 5.82
C VAL A 207 -2.59 13.10 6.04
N HIS A 208 -2.69 12.02 6.80
CA HIS A 208 -3.95 11.29 6.96
C HIS A 208 -4.96 12.06 7.80
N TYR A 209 -4.58 12.57 8.97
CA TYR A 209 -5.49 13.24 9.92
C TYR A 209 -5.54 14.76 9.75
N GLY A 210 -4.58 15.36 9.03
CA GLY A 210 -4.55 16.79 8.70
C GLY A 210 -5.07 17.04 7.29
N TYR A 211 -4.24 16.78 6.28
CA TYR A 211 -4.50 17.16 4.89
C TYR A 211 -5.75 16.47 4.30
N LEU A 212 -5.87 15.15 4.47
CA LEU A 212 -7.00 14.38 3.91
C LEU A 212 -8.29 14.49 4.72
N ASN A 213 -8.22 14.95 5.97
CA ASN A 213 -9.39 15.01 6.83
C ASN A 213 -10.46 15.98 6.30
N ALA A 214 -10.04 17.07 5.65
CA ALA A 214 -10.97 18.05 5.07
C ALA A 214 -11.85 17.46 3.96
N THR A 215 -11.36 16.44 3.24
CA THR A 215 -12.05 15.84 2.08
C THR A 215 -12.64 14.47 2.38
N LEU A 216 -11.99 13.68 3.24
CA LEU A 216 -12.31 12.25 3.45
C LEU A 216 -12.78 11.95 4.88
N LEU A 217 -12.86 12.95 5.76
CA LEU A 217 -13.34 12.82 7.15
C LEU A 217 -12.63 11.71 7.94
N THR A 218 -11.32 11.57 7.71
CA THR A 218 -10.47 10.52 8.30
C THR A 218 -10.38 10.55 9.82
N ARG A 219 -10.66 11.69 10.45
CA ARG A 219 -10.68 11.86 11.91
C ARG A 219 -11.94 11.28 12.57
N ASN A 220 -12.99 11.00 11.81
CA ASN A 220 -14.22 10.45 12.37
C ASN A 220 -13.97 9.01 12.83
N PHE A 221 -14.12 8.77 14.13
CA PHE A 221 -14.13 7.41 14.67
C PHE A 221 -15.41 6.72 14.24
N GLU A 222 -15.27 5.75 13.36
CA GLU A 222 -16.41 5.00 12.85
C GLU A 222 -16.70 3.83 13.80
N ARG A 223 -17.97 3.60 14.09
CA ARG A 223 -18.37 2.49 14.96
C ARG A 223 -17.87 1.19 14.36
N ILE A 224 -16.91 0.52 15.01
CA ILE A 224 -16.32 -0.72 14.50
C ILE A 224 -17.37 -1.84 14.53
N GLU A 225 -17.71 -2.36 13.35
CA GLU A 225 -18.62 -3.49 13.20
C GLU A 225 -17.85 -4.81 13.29
N ARG A 226 -18.32 -5.74 14.12
CA ARG A 226 -17.73 -7.08 14.28
C ARG A 226 -17.57 -7.83 12.95
N LYS A 227 -18.49 -7.61 12.00
CA LYS A 227 -18.43 -8.17 10.65
C LYS A 227 -17.21 -7.68 9.87
N GLN A 228 -16.89 -6.39 9.96
CA GLN A 228 -15.74 -5.80 9.27
C GLN A 228 -14.43 -6.21 9.92
N VAL A 229 -14.40 -6.35 11.25
CA VAL A 229 -13.24 -6.90 11.98
C VAL A 229 -12.96 -8.33 11.52
N LYS A 230 -13.99 -9.20 11.51
CA LYS A 230 -13.84 -10.60 11.07
C LYS A 230 -13.34 -10.70 9.64
N LEU A 231 -13.87 -9.85 8.74
CA LEU A 231 -13.41 -9.78 7.35
C LEU A 231 -11.95 -9.35 7.26
N MET A 232 -11.57 -8.25 7.92
CA MET A 232 -10.21 -7.74 7.91
C MET A 232 -9.20 -8.73 8.48
N VAL A 233 -9.51 -9.37 9.61
CA VAL A 233 -8.66 -10.39 10.22
C VAL A 233 -8.49 -11.58 9.27
N PHE A 234 -9.58 -12.09 8.70
CA PHE A 234 -9.54 -13.26 7.83
C PHE A 234 -8.78 -12.99 6.52
N GLU A 235 -9.03 -11.84 5.88
CA GLU A 235 -8.34 -11.45 4.65
C GLU A 235 -6.87 -11.15 4.89
N SER A 236 -6.54 -10.44 5.97
CA SER A 236 -5.16 -10.17 6.34
C SER A 236 -4.41 -11.46 6.68
N ALA A 237 -4.99 -12.34 7.49
CA ALA A 237 -4.37 -13.62 7.86
C ALA A 237 -4.15 -14.53 6.64
N LYS A 238 -5.12 -14.60 5.72
CA LYS A 238 -4.98 -15.37 4.47
C LYS A 238 -3.83 -14.85 3.61
N LEU A 239 -3.75 -13.53 3.43
CA LEU A 239 -2.69 -12.91 2.62
C LEU A 239 -1.33 -13.03 3.30
N SER A 240 -1.24 -12.81 4.61
CA SER A 240 -0.01 -13.01 5.38
C SER A 240 0.47 -14.46 5.32
N MET A 241 -0.44 -15.44 5.38
CA MET A 241 -0.08 -16.86 5.27
C MET A 241 0.45 -17.22 3.88
N MET A 242 -0.08 -16.58 2.83
CA MET A 242 0.46 -16.72 1.46
C MET A 242 1.88 -16.17 1.37
N GLU A 243 2.13 -14.97 1.89
CA GLU A 243 3.48 -14.34 1.90
C GLU A 243 4.48 -15.14 2.73
N LEU A 244 4.05 -15.64 3.90
CA LEU A 244 4.86 -16.55 4.72
C LEU A 244 5.20 -17.85 4.00
N SER A 245 4.22 -18.45 3.32
CA SER A 245 4.43 -19.69 2.56
C SER A 245 5.43 -19.47 1.43
N TYR A 246 5.40 -18.32 0.77
CA TYR A 246 6.40 -17.93 -0.22
C TYR A 246 7.80 -17.80 0.41
N SER A 247 7.91 -17.12 1.56
CA SER A 247 9.18 -16.97 2.27
C SER A 247 9.77 -18.33 2.72
N LEU A 248 8.94 -19.19 3.31
CA LEU A 248 9.34 -20.55 3.71
C LEU A 248 9.73 -21.41 2.50
N GLY A 249 9.02 -21.29 1.39
CA GLY A 249 9.35 -21.96 0.13
C GLY A 249 10.73 -21.54 -0.40
N MET A 250 11.05 -20.25 -0.33
CA MET A 250 12.37 -19.73 -0.69
C MET A 250 13.48 -20.26 0.22
N LEU A 251 13.23 -20.39 1.53
CA LEU A 251 14.19 -21.00 2.46
C LEU A 251 14.47 -22.47 2.10
N VAL A 252 13.43 -23.26 1.82
CA VAL A 252 13.59 -24.65 1.38
C VAL A 252 14.35 -24.74 0.07
N PHE A 253 14.05 -23.85 -0.88
CA PHE A 253 14.78 -23.75 -2.15
C PHE A 253 16.27 -23.45 -1.93
N THR A 254 16.62 -22.49 -1.08
CA THR A 254 18.01 -22.19 -0.73
C THR A 254 18.69 -23.37 -0.03
N MET A 255 17.99 -24.12 0.84
CA MET A 255 18.52 -25.34 1.46
C MET A 255 18.80 -26.47 0.46
N CYS A 256 18.03 -26.57 -0.63
CA CYS A 256 18.33 -27.51 -1.70
C CYS A 256 19.59 -27.10 -2.48
N ILE A 257 19.74 -25.81 -2.76
CA ILE A 257 20.89 -25.27 -3.52
C ILE A 257 22.17 -25.34 -2.70
N SER A 258 22.11 -25.20 -1.37
CA SER A 258 23.29 -25.27 -0.52
C SER A 258 24.05 -26.61 -0.62
N ARG A 259 23.39 -27.66 -1.11
CA ARG A 259 23.97 -28.98 -1.36
C ARG A 259 24.75 -29.08 -2.68
N LEU A 260 24.67 -28.08 -3.56
CA LEU A 260 25.31 -28.07 -4.88
C LEU A 260 26.73 -27.44 -4.88
N GLY A 261 27.22 -27.01 -3.72
CA GLY A 261 28.55 -26.42 -3.55
C GLY A 261 28.59 -24.89 -3.66
N THR A 262 29.72 -24.31 -3.24
CA THR A 262 29.86 -22.86 -3.01
C THR A 262 29.65 -22.00 -4.25
N VAL A 263 30.14 -22.45 -5.42
CA VAL A 263 29.96 -21.73 -6.69
C VAL A 263 28.49 -21.63 -7.08
N ALA A 264 27.72 -22.71 -6.90
CA ALA A 264 26.29 -22.74 -7.21
C ALA A 264 25.49 -21.82 -6.28
N ILE A 265 25.82 -21.80 -4.99
CA ILE A 265 25.20 -20.90 -4.01
C ILE A 265 25.47 -19.44 -4.39
N ALA A 266 26.73 -19.09 -4.64
CA ALA A 266 27.12 -17.73 -5.02
C ALA A 266 26.43 -17.28 -6.32
N ALA A 267 26.38 -18.15 -7.32
CA ALA A 267 25.71 -17.86 -8.58
C ALA A 267 24.20 -17.64 -8.41
N ASN A 268 23.55 -18.46 -7.58
CA ASN A 268 22.13 -18.31 -7.27
C ASN A 268 21.83 -17.00 -6.53
N GLU A 269 22.62 -16.63 -5.53
CA GLU A 269 22.43 -15.37 -4.80
C GLU A 269 22.58 -14.14 -5.69
N ILE A 270 23.56 -14.16 -6.61
CA ILE A 270 23.71 -13.10 -7.61
C ILE A 270 22.48 -13.06 -8.53
N ALA A 271 22.01 -14.22 -9.01
CA ALA A 271 20.83 -14.29 -9.86
C ALA A 271 19.55 -13.80 -9.17
N LEU A 272 19.34 -14.15 -7.89
CA LEU A 272 18.21 -13.67 -7.09
C LEU A 272 18.27 -12.16 -6.85
N ASN A 273 19.46 -11.62 -6.59
CA ASN A 273 19.66 -10.16 -6.48
C ASN A 273 19.32 -9.45 -7.80
N ILE A 274 19.73 -10.01 -8.93
CA ILE A 274 19.40 -9.46 -10.25
C ILE A 274 17.88 -9.53 -10.50
N LEU A 275 17.23 -10.65 -10.16
CA LEU A 275 15.78 -10.82 -10.26
C LEU A 275 15.02 -9.83 -9.35
N SER A 276 15.63 -9.41 -8.24
CA SER A 276 15.05 -8.43 -7.30
C SER A 276 14.72 -7.09 -7.95
N PHE A 277 15.54 -6.65 -8.90
CA PHE A 277 15.29 -5.42 -9.67
C PHE A 277 14.04 -5.53 -10.53
N GLY A 278 13.70 -6.74 -10.98
CA GLY A 278 12.48 -7.03 -11.72
C GLY A 278 11.20 -7.01 -10.90
N PHE A 279 11.29 -7.28 -9.60
CA PHE A 279 10.14 -7.23 -8.71
C PHE A 279 9.63 -5.80 -8.49
N MET A 280 10.49 -4.78 -8.53
CA MET A 280 10.05 -3.39 -8.28
C MET A 280 9.03 -2.88 -9.32
N PRO A 281 9.31 -2.95 -10.65
CA PRO A 281 8.32 -2.55 -11.63
C PRO A 281 7.09 -3.46 -11.61
N SER A 282 7.26 -4.76 -11.33
CA SER A 282 6.16 -5.72 -11.21
C SER A 282 5.19 -5.32 -10.08
N ASN A 283 5.74 -5.02 -8.90
CA ASN A 283 4.97 -4.60 -7.73
C ASN A 283 4.31 -3.24 -7.94
N GLY A 284 4.97 -2.30 -8.64
CA GLY A 284 4.36 -1.02 -8.99
C GLY A 284 3.15 -1.16 -9.92
N PHE A 285 3.24 -1.99 -10.96
CA PHE A 285 2.09 -2.31 -11.82
C PHE A 285 1.03 -3.15 -11.10
N GLY A 286 1.44 -4.09 -10.24
CA GLY A 286 0.54 -4.87 -9.38
C GLY A 286 -0.29 -3.97 -8.47
N ALA A 287 0.35 -3.00 -7.81
CA ALA A 287 -0.34 -1.99 -7.01
C ALA A 287 -1.34 -1.18 -7.87
N ALA A 288 -0.91 -0.69 -9.04
CA ALA A 288 -1.79 0.06 -9.95
C ALA A 288 -3.00 -0.77 -10.42
N ALA A 289 -2.81 -2.07 -10.69
CA ALA A 289 -3.88 -2.99 -11.04
C ALA A 289 -4.86 -3.16 -9.88
N THR A 290 -4.38 -3.43 -8.67
CA THR A 290 -5.21 -3.60 -7.47
C THR A 290 -6.05 -2.34 -7.21
N ILE A 291 -5.44 -1.16 -7.27
CA ILE A 291 -6.11 0.13 -7.05
C ILE A 291 -7.18 0.36 -8.13
N GLY A 292 -6.80 0.36 -9.41
CA GLY A 292 -7.71 0.73 -10.48
C GLY A 292 -8.84 -0.28 -10.68
N THR A 293 -8.55 -1.58 -10.61
CA THR A 293 -9.58 -2.61 -10.71
C THR A 293 -10.49 -2.62 -9.47
N GLY A 294 -9.94 -2.41 -8.28
CA GLY A 294 -10.71 -2.27 -7.04
C GLY A 294 -11.69 -1.11 -7.12
N GLN A 295 -11.24 0.05 -7.59
CA GLN A 295 -12.09 1.23 -7.76
C GLN A 295 -13.20 1.02 -8.80
N GLU A 296 -12.90 0.44 -9.98
CA GLU A 296 -13.93 0.18 -10.99
C GLU A 296 -14.93 -0.89 -10.55
N ILE A 297 -14.50 -1.90 -9.78
CA ILE A 297 -15.41 -2.86 -9.11
C ILE A 297 -16.29 -2.14 -8.08
N GLY A 298 -15.73 -1.22 -7.30
CA GLY A 298 -16.48 -0.39 -6.35
C GLY A 298 -17.59 0.41 -7.03
N LYS A 299 -17.35 0.93 -8.23
CA LYS A 299 -18.34 1.64 -9.06
C LYS A 299 -19.39 0.74 -9.73
N GLY A 300 -19.31 -0.59 -9.56
CA GLY A 300 -20.15 -1.56 -10.27
C GLY A 300 -19.77 -1.77 -11.74
N ARG A 301 -18.65 -1.21 -12.22
CA ARG A 301 -18.23 -1.24 -13.63
C ARG A 301 -17.32 -2.42 -13.91
N HIS A 302 -17.85 -3.64 -13.83
CA HIS A 302 -17.06 -4.88 -13.96
C HIS A 302 -16.35 -5.03 -15.31
N ALA A 303 -16.95 -4.54 -16.41
CA ALA A 303 -16.33 -4.54 -17.73
C ALA A 303 -15.10 -3.61 -17.79
N GLU A 304 -15.21 -2.41 -17.23
CA GLU A 304 -14.08 -1.48 -17.13
C GLU A 304 -13.00 -2.00 -16.18
N ALA A 305 -13.36 -2.70 -15.09
CA ALA A 305 -12.37 -3.40 -14.25
C ALA A 305 -11.61 -4.50 -15.00
N LYS A 306 -12.29 -5.25 -15.90
CA LYS A 306 -11.63 -6.21 -16.81
C LYS A 306 -10.67 -5.50 -17.75
N ARG A 307 -11.12 -4.40 -18.37
CA ARG A 307 -10.31 -3.63 -19.31
C ARG A 307 -9.11 -2.98 -18.64
N PHE A 308 -9.30 -2.37 -17.47
CA PHE A 308 -8.24 -1.73 -16.69
C PHE A 308 -7.14 -2.72 -16.36
N GLY A 309 -7.48 -3.85 -15.71
CA GLY A 309 -6.45 -4.82 -15.32
C GLY A 309 -5.77 -5.50 -16.52
N PHE A 310 -6.47 -5.71 -17.64
CA PHE A 310 -5.84 -6.27 -18.85
C PHE A 310 -4.84 -5.27 -19.45
N MET A 311 -5.23 -4.00 -19.56
CA MET A 311 -4.33 -2.94 -20.02
C MET A 311 -3.13 -2.78 -19.08
N THR A 312 -3.31 -2.95 -17.76
CA THR A 312 -2.19 -2.95 -16.81
C THR A 312 -1.22 -4.10 -17.05
N VAL A 313 -1.72 -5.32 -17.35
CA VAL A 313 -0.86 -6.46 -17.74
C VAL A 313 -0.10 -6.13 -19.01
N VAL A 314 -0.76 -5.62 -20.05
CA VAL A 314 -0.11 -5.29 -21.33
C VAL A 314 1.01 -4.26 -21.13
N LEU A 315 0.75 -3.18 -20.39
CA LEU A 315 1.76 -2.15 -20.11
C LEU A 315 2.90 -2.67 -19.23
N GLY A 316 2.58 -3.47 -18.22
CA GLY A 316 3.57 -4.09 -17.33
C GLY A 316 4.48 -5.06 -18.08
N VAL A 317 3.90 -5.95 -18.89
CA VAL A 317 4.64 -6.89 -19.74
C VAL A 317 5.50 -6.16 -20.76
N LEU A 318 4.98 -5.09 -21.40
CA LEU A 318 5.77 -4.31 -22.36
C LEU A 318 7.01 -3.70 -21.71
N LEU A 319 6.88 -3.11 -20.50
CA LEU A 319 8.05 -2.62 -19.77
C LEU A 319 9.02 -3.75 -19.43
N MET A 320 8.49 -4.91 -19.01
CA MET A 320 9.33 -6.05 -18.64
C MET A 320 10.03 -6.68 -19.83
N VAL A 321 9.43 -6.70 -21.02
CA VAL A 321 10.12 -7.13 -22.25
C VAL A 321 11.35 -6.27 -22.48
N ILE A 322 11.24 -4.94 -22.31
CA ILE A 322 12.38 -4.04 -22.44
C ILE A 322 13.46 -4.38 -21.41
N ILE A 323 13.09 -4.53 -20.14
CA ILE A 323 14.02 -4.88 -19.04
C ILE A 323 14.68 -6.24 -19.29
N SER A 324 13.90 -7.25 -19.68
CA SER A 324 14.36 -8.61 -19.97
C SER A 324 15.32 -8.65 -21.16
N ILE A 325 15.05 -7.91 -22.24
CA ILE A 325 15.97 -7.80 -23.39
C ILE A 325 17.29 -7.19 -22.94
N LEU A 326 17.24 -6.10 -22.16
CA LEU A 326 18.45 -5.48 -21.62
C LEU A 326 19.24 -6.45 -20.73
N MET A 327 18.57 -7.14 -19.81
CA MET A 327 19.20 -8.16 -18.97
C MET A 327 19.83 -9.29 -19.77
N PHE A 328 19.17 -9.73 -20.85
CA PHE A 328 19.66 -10.81 -21.69
C PHE A 328 20.93 -10.41 -22.47
N ILE A 329 20.93 -9.23 -23.08
CA ILE A 329 22.08 -8.69 -23.83
C ILE A 329 23.25 -8.37 -22.90
N PHE A 330 22.97 -7.74 -21.75
CA PHE A 330 23.98 -7.29 -20.80
C PHE A 330 24.27 -8.32 -19.70
N ALA A 331 23.92 -9.60 -19.89
CA ALA A 331 24.12 -10.64 -18.87
C ALA A 331 25.59 -10.76 -18.42
N LEU A 332 26.54 -10.76 -19.35
CA LEU A 332 27.98 -10.84 -19.06
C LEU A 332 28.50 -9.62 -18.26
N PRO A 333 28.30 -8.36 -18.69
CA PRO A 333 28.76 -7.21 -17.92
C PRO A 333 28.05 -7.09 -16.56
N ILE A 334 26.77 -7.46 -16.48
CA ILE A 334 26.05 -7.51 -15.20
C ILE A 334 26.71 -8.55 -14.28
N ALA A 335 26.98 -9.77 -14.75
CA ALA A 335 27.60 -10.80 -13.92
C ALA A 335 29.02 -10.40 -13.45
N LYS A 336 29.81 -9.76 -14.32
CA LYS A 336 31.15 -9.24 -13.98
C LYS A 336 31.13 -8.10 -12.96
N LEU A 337 30.01 -7.37 -12.85
CA LEU A 337 29.86 -6.34 -11.82
C LEU A 337 29.80 -6.93 -10.41
N TYR A 338 29.27 -8.16 -10.27
CA TYR A 338 29.14 -8.83 -8.98
C TYR A 338 30.41 -9.58 -8.55
N THR A 339 31.15 -10.17 -9.49
CA THR A 339 32.37 -10.91 -9.15
C THR A 339 33.37 -10.97 -10.31
N PRO A 340 34.68 -10.82 -10.03
CA PRO A 340 35.72 -11.05 -11.03
C PRO A 340 35.99 -12.55 -11.27
N GLU A 341 35.49 -13.45 -10.44
CA GLU A 341 35.80 -14.89 -10.51
C GLU A 341 35.12 -15.57 -11.70
N ARG A 342 35.92 -16.16 -12.59
CA ARG A 342 35.45 -16.76 -13.85
C ARG A 342 34.47 -17.91 -13.66
N ALA A 343 34.69 -18.76 -12.67
CA ALA A 343 33.80 -19.89 -12.40
C ALA A 343 32.38 -19.41 -12.03
N VAL A 344 32.31 -18.36 -11.19
CA VAL A 344 31.03 -17.85 -10.67
C VAL A 344 30.29 -17.04 -11.73
N TYR A 345 30.93 -16.06 -12.40
CA TYR A 345 30.18 -15.25 -13.37
C TYR A 345 29.72 -16.07 -14.59
N MET A 346 30.45 -17.13 -14.98
CA MET A 346 29.99 -18.04 -16.05
C MET A 346 28.78 -18.87 -15.63
N ALA A 347 28.66 -19.23 -14.35
CA ALA A 347 27.48 -19.91 -13.81
C ALA A 347 26.27 -18.96 -13.67
N VAL A 348 26.51 -17.66 -13.44
CA VAL A 348 25.46 -16.64 -13.32
C VAL A 348 24.79 -16.31 -14.65
N ILE A 349 25.53 -16.26 -15.76
CA ILE A 349 24.99 -15.86 -17.08
C ILE A 349 23.73 -16.66 -17.49
N PRO A 350 23.72 -18.01 -17.48
CA PRO A 350 22.51 -18.76 -17.84
C PRO A 350 21.36 -18.51 -16.85
N LEU A 351 21.66 -18.21 -15.58
CA LEU A 351 20.63 -17.83 -14.60
C LEU A 351 20.05 -16.45 -14.89
N ILE A 352 20.84 -15.49 -15.37
CA ILE A 352 20.33 -14.17 -15.81
C ILE A 352 19.42 -14.34 -17.03
N HIS A 353 19.80 -15.18 -17.99
CA HIS A 353 18.96 -15.47 -19.16
C HIS A 353 17.63 -16.10 -18.76
N LEU A 354 17.67 -17.07 -17.83
CA LEU A 354 16.47 -17.68 -17.27
C LEU A 354 15.62 -16.66 -16.50
N ALA A 355 16.24 -15.82 -15.67
CA ALA A 355 15.55 -14.76 -14.91
C ALA A 355 14.87 -13.76 -15.83
N ALA A 356 15.54 -13.33 -16.90
CA ALA A 356 14.98 -12.43 -17.91
C ALA A 356 13.71 -13.02 -18.55
N PHE A 357 13.68 -14.34 -18.80
CA PHE A 357 12.50 -15.01 -19.33
C PHE A 357 11.38 -15.14 -18.28
N ILE A 358 11.70 -15.63 -17.07
CA ILE A 358 10.72 -15.88 -15.99
C ILE A 358 10.04 -14.58 -15.54
N GLN A 359 10.75 -13.46 -15.54
CA GLN A 359 10.23 -12.18 -15.04
C GLN A 359 9.00 -11.69 -15.84
N LEU A 360 8.87 -12.05 -17.12
CA LEU A 360 7.70 -11.76 -17.94
C LEU A 360 6.43 -12.42 -17.39
N PHE A 361 6.55 -13.69 -16.99
CA PHE A 361 5.46 -14.47 -16.41
C PHE A 361 5.18 -14.04 -14.98
N ASN A 362 6.23 -13.79 -14.20
CA ASN A 362 6.12 -13.33 -12.82
C ASN A 362 5.35 -12.01 -12.72
N THR A 363 5.65 -11.05 -13.59
CA THR A 363 4.91 -9.77 -13.67
C THR A 363 3.43 -9.98 -13.91
N THR A 364 3.12 -10.89 -14.83
CA THR A 364 1.75 -11.26 -15.15
C THR A 364 1.06 -11.87 -13.93
N GLY A 365 1.72 -12.79 -13.23
CA GLY A 365 1.26 -13.40 -11.99
C GLY A 365 0.98 -12.38 -10.88
N ILE A 366 1.89 -11.44 -10.63
CA ILE A 366 1.72 -10.38 -9.62
C ILE A 366 0.53 -9.48 -9.96
N ILE A 367 0.40 -9.08 -11.23
CA ILE A 367 -0.70 -8.21 -11.68
C ILE A 367 -2.05 -8.95 -11.60
N PHE A 368 -2.10 -10.24 -11.97
CA PHE A 368 -3.33 -11.05 -11.84
C PHE A 368 -3.66 -11.42 -10.40
N GLY A 369 -2.66 -11.63 -9.53
CA GLY A 369 -2.84 -11.84 -8.09
C GLY A 369 -3.58 -10.66 -7.46
N GLY A 370 -3.25 -9.43 -7.85
CA GLY A 370 -4.01 -8.22 -7.49
C GLY A 370 -5.50 -8.23 -7.91
N ARG A 371 -5.86 -9.03 -8.93
CA ARG A 371 -7.25 -9.20 -9.41
C ARG A 371 -8.01 -10.29 -8.68
N ALA A 372 -7.34 -11.26 -8.05
CA ALA A 372 -7.98 -12.42 -7.41
C ALA A 372 -8.81 -12.07 -6.16
N ALA A 373 -8.67 -10.85 -5.62
CA ALA A 373 -9.62 -10.27 -4.66
C ALA A 373 -11.04 -10.05 -5.24
N ARG A 374 -11.26 -10.39 -6.51
CA ARG A 374 -12.51 -10.32 -7.30
C ARG A 374 -13.73 -10.96 -6.69
N HIS A 375 -13.58 -12.11 -6.03
CA HIS A 375 -14.67 -13.08 -6.00
C HIS A 375 -15.62 -13.02 -4.80
N ARG A 376 -15.39 -12.14 -3.81
CA ARG A 376 -16.15 -12.16 -2.55
C ARG A 376 -17.10 -10.99 -2.28
N ARG A 377 -17.44 -10.16 -3.27
CA ARG A 377 -18.62 -9.27 -3.12
C ARG A 377 -19.95 -9.99 -3.28
N HIS A 378 -20.01 -11.14 -3.96
CA HIS A 378 -21.27 -11.89 -4.14
C HIS A 378 -21.80 -12.52 -2.84
N GLU A 379 -20.97 -12.68 -1.80
CA GLU A 379 -21.41 -13.14 -0.46
C GLU A 379 -21.83 -11.98 0.47
N LEU A 380 -21.64 -10.72 0.03
CA LEU A 380 -21.84 -9.53 0.85
C LEU A 380 -22.88 -8.56 0.28
N SER A 381 -23.66 -8.97 -0.72
CA SER A 381 -24.79 -8.17 -1.22
C SER A 381 -25.86 -7.99 -0.14
N VAL A 382 -25.82 -6.82 0.50
CA VAL A 382 -26.99 -6.22 1.13
C VAL A 382 -28.06 -6.04 0.05
N PRO A 383 -29.35 -6.34 0.31
CA PRO A 383 -30.40 -6.10 -0.68
C PRO A 383 -30.45 -4.60 -1.03
N HIS A 384 -30.31 -4.28 -2.31
CA HIS A 384 -30.59 -2.95 -2.82
C HIS A 384 -32.05 -2.59 -2.52
N ARG A 385 -32.29 -1.73 -1.52
CA ARG A 385 -33.53 -0.93 -1.50
C ARG A 385 -33.34 0.24 -2.45
N VAL A 386 -33.81 0.04 -3.67
CA VAL A 386 -34.09 1.13 -4.62
C VAL A 386 -35.19 1.99 -4.00
N ARG A 387 -34.91 3.27 -3.74
CA ARG A 387 -35.94 4.31 -3.70
C ARG A 387 -35.93 5.01 -5.06
N PRO A 388 -37.00 4.97 -5.84
CA PRO A 388 -37.23 5.95 -6.88
C PRO A 388 -38.12 7.05 -6.31
N GLU A 389 -37.63 8.29 -6.29
CA GLU A 389 -38.42 9.51 -6.37
C GLU A 389 -37.47 10.69 -6.16
N LEU A 390 -37.21 11.42 -7.25
CA LEU A 390 -37.01 12.87 -7.35
C LEU A 390 -36.31 13.17 -8.70
N ASP A 391 -37.02 12.91 -9.80
CA ASP A 391 -36.68 13.42 -11.12
C ASP A 391 -37.91 14.12 -11.70
N HIS A 392 -38.34 15.20 -11.03
CA HIS A 392 -39.08 16.29 -11.64
C HIS A 392 -38.71 17.56 -10.89
N LEU A 393 -37.79 18.35 -11.44
CA LEU A 393 -37.83 19.81 -11.53
C LEU A 393 -36.46 20.36 -11.99
N HIS A 394 -36.55 21.22 -13.01
CA HIS A 394 -35.50 22.11 -13.53
C HIS A 394 -34.59 21.59 -14.65
N SER A 395 -35.21 21.49 -15.82
CA SER A 395 -34.64 22.03 -17.06
C SER A 395 -34.33 23.53 -16.93
N GLY A 396 -33.15 23.95 -17.40
CA GLY A 396 -32.87 25.33 -17.80
C GLY A 396 -31.84 26.06 -16.93
N HIS A 397 -30.57 26.00 -17.33
CA HIS A 397 -29.77 27.18 -17.67
C HIS A 397 -28.38 26.76 -18.15
N ALA A 398 -28.08 27.12 -19.40
CA ALA A 398 -26.72 27.25 -19.89
C ALA A 398 -25.99 28.38 -19.12
N VAL A 399 -24.66 28.29 -19.00
CA VAL A 399 -23.68 29.34 -19.37
C VAL A 399 -22.25 28.99 -18.88
N ALA A 400 -21.34 29.11 -19.84
CA ALA A 400 -19.91 29.45 -19.86
C ALA A 400 -19.02 29.49 -18.60
N HIS A 401 -17.78 29.00 -18.82
CA HIS A 401 -16.47 29.49 -18.39
C HIS A 401 -16.32 30.34 -17.12
N GLY A 402 -15.37 29.94 -16.25
CA GLY A 402 -14.66 30.95 -15.42
C GLY A 402 -13.90 30.42 -14.20
N ARG A 403 -12.58 30.33 -14.34
CA ARG A 403 -11.51 30.42 -13.32
C ARG A 403 -11.96 30.62 -11.86
N VAL A 404 -11.60 29.65 -11.00
CA VAL A 404 -11.63 29.77 -9.54
C VAL A 404 -10.56 30.78 -9.09
N ARG A 405 -10.99 31.98 -8.68
CA ARG A 405 -10.18 32.90 -7.87
C ARG A 405 -10.40 32.58 -6.40
N LEU A 406 -9.30 32.27 -5.72
CA LEU A 406 -9.19 32.20 -4.26
C LEU A 406 -9.50 33.59 -3.64
N ARG A 407 -10.29 33.63 -2.56
CA ARG A 407 -10.32 34.77 -1.64
C ARG A 407 -9.91 34.32 -0.24
N PRO A 408 -9.09 35.11 0.48
CA PRO A 408 -8.55 34.73 1.78
C PRO A 408 -9.46 35.15 2.94
N SER A 409 -9.28 34.40 4.03
CA SER A 409 -9.79 34.59 5.38
C SER A 409 -9.49 35.97 5.98
N ARG A 410 -10.47 36.57 6.67
CA ARG A 410 -10.22 37.46 7.82
C ARG A 410 -11.25 37.21 8.94
N ARG A 411 -10.71 37.00 10.13
CA ARG A 411 -11.36 37.09 11.46
C ARG A 411 -11.74 38.54 11.77
N LEU A 412 -12.55 38.71 12.83
CA LEU A 412 -13.10 39.94 13.46
C LEU A 412 -14.51 40.25 12.94
N ASP A 413 -15.58 40.36 13.73
CA ASP A 413 -15.70 40.74 15.14
C ASP A 413 -16.92 40.07 15.81
N ARG A 414 -16.73 39.68 17.08
CA ARG A 414 -17.81 39.52 18.06
C ARG A 414 -18.00 40.89 18.74
N ALA A 415 -19.26 41.20 19.03
CA ALA A 415 -19.75 42.24 19.94
C ALA A 415 -20.02 43.64 19.37
N VAL A 416 -21.22 43.81 18.80
CA VAL A 416 -22.09 44.98 19.02
C VAL A 416 -23.53 44.41 19.11
N GLN A 417 -23.99 44.15 20.34
CA GLN A 417 -25.04 44.92 21.02
C GLN A 417 -26.43 44.90 20.35
N GLN A 418 -27.34 44.17 21.01
CA GLN A 418 -28.63 44.67 21.50
C GLN A 418 -29.40 45.64 20.60
N HIS A 419 -30.33 45.11 19.82
CA HIS A 419 -31.68 45.62 19.49
C HIS A 419 -32.36 44.50 18.69
N GLY A 420 -33.63 44.13 18.83
CA GLY A 420 -34.72 44.47 19.71
C GLY A 420 -35.79 43.41 19.45
N ALA A 421 -36.61 43.13 20.45
CA ALA A 421 -37.76 42.25 20.36
C ALA A 421 -38.67 42.62 19.18
N VAL A 422 -39.32 41.61 18.58
CA VAL A 422 -40.67 41.63 17.97
C VAL A 422 -40.73 40.53 16.90
N ARG A 423 -41.35 39.40 17.27
CA ARG A 423 -42.27 38.56 16.47
C ARG A 423 -42.42 37.16 17.07
N ALA A 424 -42.85 37.14 18.34
CA ALA A 424 -43.72 36.07 18.84
C ALA A 424 -45.15 36.56 18.57
N GLY A 425 -45.77 36.07 17.50
CA GLY A 425 -47.08 36.54 17.07
C GLY A 425 -47.42 36.16 15.65
N GLN A 426 -47.30 34.87 15.30
CA GLN A 426 -47.83 34.34 14.03
C GLN A 426 -47.96 32.81 14.00
N ARG A 427 -48.26 32.17 15.15
CA ARG A 427 -48.54 30.72 15.24
C ARG A 427 -49.77 30.38 16.07
N LEU A 428 -50.81 31.21 16.01
CA LEU A 428 -52.09 30.99 16.68
C LEU A 428 -53.24 31.56 15.83
N ALA A 429 -53.44 31.04 14.61
CA ALA A 429 -54.62 31.38 13.80
C ALA A 429 -54.90 30.43 12.61
N VAL A 430 -54.58 29.13 12.68
CA VAL A 430 -55.07 28.14 11.68
C VAL A 430 -55.33 26.79 12.37
N ARG A 431 -56.04 26.83 13.51
CA ARG A 431 -56.49 25.63 14.22
C ARG A 431 -57.97 25.72 14.61
N GLN A 432 -58.76 26.36 13.75
CA GLN A 432 -60.22 26.46 13.81
C GLN A 432 -60.79 26.41 12.39
N ALA A 433 -60.85 25.20 11.82
CA ALA A 433 -61.76 24.80 10.75
C ALA A 433 -61.54 23.29 10.56
N GLY A 434 -62.18 22.50 11.42
CA GLY A 434 -62.22 21.05 11.27
C GLY A 434 -63.13 20.67 10.12
N LEU A 435 -62.61 19.90 9.17
CA LEU A 435 -63.39 18.96 8.34
C LEU A 435 -62.49 17.77 8.01
N GLU A 436 -62.93 16.61 8.48
CA GLU A 436 -62.41 15.27 8.18
C GLU A 436 -62.74 14.88 6.74
N GLN A 437 -61.87 14.07 6.11
CA GLN A 437 -62.17 12.72 5.57
C GLN A 437 -61.23 12.30 4.43
N SER A 438 -60.84 11.03 4.45
CA SER A 438 -60.31 10.19 3.36
C SER A 438 -60.99 8.82 3.47
N PRO A 439 -60.84 7.82 2.57
CA PRO A 439 -60.47 7.79 1.14
C PRO A 439 -61.40 6.85 0.31
N ARG A 440 -61.12 6.66 -0.99
CA ARG A 440 -61.64 5.61 -1.91
C ARG A 440 -63.10 5.71 -2.39
N GLN A 441 -63.28 6.10 -3.65
CA GLN A 441 -64.16 5.49 -4.67
C GLN A 441 -64.13 6.38 -5.92
N VAL A 442 -64.58 5.86 -7.06
CA VAL A 442 -64.54 6.48 -8.41
C VAL A 442 -63.11 6.41 -8.99
N TRP A 443 -62.76 5.54 -9.93
CA TRP A 443 -63.37 5.30 -11.24
C TRP A 443 -63.11 3.86 -11.74
N GLU A 444 -64.16 3.05 -11.80
CA GLU A 444 -64.32 1.94 -12.75
C GLU A 444 -65.51 2.31 -13.65
N SER A 445 -65.28 2.54 -14.95
CA SER A 445 -66.25 2.36 -16.05
C SER A 445 -65.75 3.00 -17.36
N ALA A 446 -65.08 2.20 -18.18
CA ALA A 446 -65.05 2.23 -19.65
C ALA A 446 -64.18 1.03 -20.06
N GLY A 447 -64.72 -0.10 -20.51
CA GLY A 447 -65.34 -0.25 -21.85
C GLY A 447 -64.21 -0.30 -22.87
N SER A 448 -63.61 -1.47 -23.15
CA SER A 448 -63.99 -2.46 -24.18
C SER A 448 -63.00 -2.44 -25.36
N ASP A 449 -62.67 -3.63 -25.85
CA ASP A 449 -62.04 -3.96 -27.15
C ASP A 449 -60.56 -3.62 -27.41
N HIS A 450 -59.69 -4.64 -27.31
CA HIS A 450 -59.27 -5.42 -28.48
C HIS A 450 -58.19 -6.46 -28.11
N ARG A 451 -58.48 -7.73 -28.40
CA ARG A 451 -57.48 -8.80 -28.58
C ARG A 451 -57.05 -8.78 -30.05
N PHE A 452 -55.74 -8.81 -30.32
CA PHE A 452 -55.19 -9.51 -31.48
C PHE A 452 -53.79 -10.05 -31.13
N ALA A 453 -53.66 -11.36 -31.27
CA ALA A 453 -52.41 -12.10 -31.34
C ALA A 453 -51.89 -12.05 -32.78
N LEU A 454 -50.57 -12.19 -32.96
CA LEU A 454 -49.81 -12.80 -34.07
C LEU A 454 -48.32 -12.59 -33.69
N ASN A 455 -47.61 -13.61 -33.20
CA ASN A 455 -46.75 -14.52 -33.99
C ASN A 455 -45.94 -13.83 -35.09
N GLU A 456 -44.65 -13.60 -34.82
CA GLU A 456 -43.48 -14.07 -35.58
C GLU A 456 -42.26 -14.13 -34.66
#